data_AF-A0A1F3BY43-F1
#
_entry.id   AF-A0A1F3BY43-F1
#
_cell.length_a   1.000
_cell.length_b   1.000
_cell.length_c   1.000
_cell.angle_alpha   90.00
_cell.angle_beta   90.00
_cell.angle_gamma   90.00
#
_symmetry.space_group_name_H-M   'P 1'
#
loop_
_entity.id
_entity.type
_entity.pdbx_description
1 polymer ?
#
loop_
_entity_poly.entity_id
_entity_poly.type
_entity_poly.pdbx_seq_one_letter_code
_entity_poly.pdbx_strand_id
1 'polypeptide(L)'
;MTKETAIKLFNDKKIRTHWDDENEKWYFSIVDIIGILTEQIGHQGARNYWKVLKNRLLKEGNETVTNCNRLKMEAEDGKKVN
;
A
#
# COMPACT_ATOMS: atom_id res chain seq x y z
N MET A 1 -25.20 -3.59 13.65
CA MET A 1 -24.54 -3.29 12.36
C MET A 1 -23.23 -2.60 12.68
N THR A 2 -22.18 -3.38 12.92
CA THR A 2 -20.85 -2.90 13.33
C THR A 2 -20.13 -2.28 12.12
N LYS A 3 -19.40 -1.18 12.34
CA LYS A 3 -18.64 -0.38 11.35
C LYS A 3 -17.55 -1.14 10.58
N GLU A 4 -17.44 -2.45 10.77
CA GLU A 4 -16.27 -3.24 10.43
C GLU A 4 -16.46 -3.91 9.05
N THR A 5 -15.42 -3.83 8.21
CA THR A 5 -15.31 -4.51 6.91
C THR A 5 -16.20 -4.01 5.77
N ALA A 6 -16.22 -2.70 5.51
CA ALA A 6 -16.44 -2.27 4.12
C ALA A 6 -15.29 -2.82 3.27
N ILE A 7 -15.57 -3.83 2.42
CA ILE A 7 -14.59 -4.43 1.50
C ILE A 7 -13.96 -3.30 0.68
N LYS A 8 -12.67 -3.03 0.91
CA LYS A 8 -11.95 -1.97 0.20
C LYS A 8 -11.39 -2.54 -1.10
N LEU A 9 -12.12 -2.29 -2.18
CA LEU A 9 -11.74 -2.67 -3.53
C LEU A 9 -11.07 -1.48 -4.23
N PHE A 10 -10.05 -1.77 -5.03
CA PHE A 10 -9.50 -0.87 -6.02
C PHE A 10 -9.34 -1.66 -7.33
N ASN A 11 -9.99 -1.20 -8.40
CA ASN A 11 -10.06 -1.92 -9.67
C ASN A 11 -10.47 -3.40 -9.50
N ASP A 12 -11.55 -3.62 -8.74
CA ASP A 12 -12.11 -4.94 -8.36
C ASP A 12 -11.18 -5.89 -7.61
N LYS A 13 -10.00 -5.42 -7.19
CA LYS A 13 -9.04 -6.18 -6.39
C LYS A 13 -9.00 -5.66 -4.96
N LYS A 14 -8.86 -6.56 -3.99
CA LYS A 14 -8.71 -6.19 -2.58
C LYS A 14 -7.39 -5.45 -2.38
N ILE A 15 -7.41 -4.38 -1.60
CA ILE A 15 -6.21 -3.68 -1.15
C ILE A 15 -6.14 -3.64 0.36
N ARG A 16 -4.93 -3.66 0.92
CA ARG A 16 -4.73 -3.47 2.36
C ARG A 16 -4.94 -2.00 2.71
N THR A 17 -5.77 -1.80 3.72
CA THR A 17 -6.13 -0.47 4.23
C THR A 17 -6.01 -0.44 5.73
N HIS A 18 -5.63 0.71 6.28
CA HIS A 18 -5.58 0.95 7.71
C HIS A 18 -6.32 2.24 8.03
N TRP A 19 -7.23 2.18 8.99
CA TRP A 19 -7.85 3.36 9.58
C TRP A 19 -7.02 3.75 10.81
N ASP A 20 -6.64 5.02 10.87
CA ASP A 20 -5.96 5.63 12.00
C ASP A 20 -6.96 6.52 12.73
N ASP A 21 -7.41 6.04 13.90
CA ASP A 21 -8.37 6.73 14.77
C ASP A 21 -7.84 8.04 15.33
N GLU A 22 -6.52 8.17 15.55
CA GLU A 22 -5.93 9.37 16.17
C GLU A 22 -5.95 10.56 15.22
N ASN A 23 -5.63 10.30 13.95
CA ASN A 23 -5.56 11.34 12.92
C ASN A 23 -6.80 11.39 12.02
N GLU A 24 -7.80 10.53 12.27
CA GLU A 24 -8.99 10.33 11.46
C GLU A 24 -8.67 10.15 9.96
N LYS A 25 -7.63 9.35 9.65
CA LYS A 25 -7.09 9.17 8.29
C LYS A 25 -7.17 7.73 7.82
N TRP A 26 -7.40 7.57 6.52
CA TRP A 26 -7.23 6.30 5.82
C TRP A 26 -5.85 6.20 5.19
N TYR A 27 -5.19 5.07 5.41
CA TYR A 27 -3.96 4.69 4.75
C TYR A 27 -4.16 3.48 3.86
N PHE A 28 -3.48 3.47 2.71
CA PHE A 28 -3.59 2.43 1.69
C PHE A 28 -2.21 1.89 1.36
N SER A 29 -2.13 0.58 1.09
CA SER A 29 -0.89 -0.06 0.65
C SER A 29 -0.54 0.37 -0.78
N ILE A 30 0.49 1.21 -0.93
CA ILE A 30 1.00 1.60 -2.24
C ILE A 30 1.50 0.41 -3.07
N VAL A 31 2.01 -0.63 -2.40
CA VAL A 31 2.47 -1.85 -3.08
C VAL A 31 1.31 -2.60 -3.73
N ASP A 32 0.14 -2.64 -3.08
CA ASP A 32 -1.03 -3.34 -3.61
C ASP A 32 -1.59 -2.57 -4.81
N ILE A 33 -1.66 -1.23 -4.69
CA ILE A 33 -2.09 -0.34 -5.78
C ILE A 33 -1.16 -0.51 -6.99
N ILE A 34 0.16 -0.50 -6.78
CA ILE A 34 1.14 -0.72 -7.86
C ILE A 34 0.94 -2.10 -8.48
N GLY A 35 0.79 -3.15 -7.67
CA GLY A 35 0.58 -4.51 -8.16
C GLY A 35 -0.68 -4.63 -9.04
N ILE A 36 -1.74 -3.92 -8.67
CA ILE A 36 -2.99 -3.85 -9.44
C ILE A 36 -2.79 -3.10 -10.76
N LEU A 37 -2.20 -1.91 -10.72
CA LEU A 37 -2.03 -1.04 -11.89
C LEU A 37 -0.99 -1.54 -12.89
N THR A 38 0.00 -2.30 -12.42
CA THR A 38 1.11 -2.80 -13.24
C THR A 38 1.04 -4.31 -13.46
N GLU A 39 -0.10 -4.92 -13.11
CA GLU A 39 -0.42 -6.34 -13.31
C GLU A 39 0.70 -7.29 -12.86
N GLN A 40 1.35 -6.97 -11.74
CA GLN A 40 2.51 -7.73 -11.28
C GLN A 40 2.11 -9.12 -10.81
N ILE A 41 2.96 -10.10 -11.13
CA ILE A 41 2.80 -11.47 -10.65
C ILE A 41 3.21 -11.51 -9.17
N GLY A 42 2.20 -11.49 -8.31
CA GLY A 42 2.37 -11.59 -6.87
C GLY A 42 2.96 -10.35 -6.20
N HIS A 43 2.97 -10.38 -4.86
CA HIS A 43 3.37 -9.25 -4.03
C HIS A 43 4.83 -8.84 -4.22
N GLN A 44 5.73 -9.82 -4.37
CA GLN A 44 7.17 -9.55 -4.49
C GLN A 44 7.53 -8.80 -5.79
N GLY A 45 6.80 -9.04 -6.88
CA GLY A 45 6.92 -8.28 -8.13
C GLY A 45 6.54 -6.81 -7.93
N ALA A 46 5.36 -6.57 -7.35
CA ALA A 46 4.89 -5.22 -7.02
C ALA A 46 5.83 -4.47 -6.08
N ARG A 47 6.38 -5.16 -5.07
CA ARG A 47 7.36 -4.59 -4.14
C ARG A 47 8.66 -4.19 -4.83
N ASN A 48 9.17 -5.02 -5.73
CA ASN A 48 10.36 -4.72 -6.52
C ASN A 48 10.12 -3.54 -7.46
N TYR A 49 8.96 -3.50 -8.13
CA TYR A 49 8.56 -2.39 -8.96
C TYR A 49 8.52 -1.08 -8.17
N TRP A 50 7.86 -1.08 -7.00
CA TRP A 50 7.81 0.08 -6.12
C TRP A 50 9.21 0.55 -5.70
N LYS A 51 10.12 -0.37 -5.35
CA LYS A 51 11.51 -0.02 -5.01
C LYS A 51 12.21 0.73 -6.15
N VAL A 52 12.06 0.27 -7.39
CA VAL A 52 12.67 0.91 -8.57
C VAL A 52 12.00 2.26 -8.85
N LEU A 53 10.68 2.32 -8.83
CA LEU A 53 9.90 3.56 -9.04
C LEU A 53 10.28 4.61 -8.01
N LYS A 54 10.29 4.25 -6.73
CA LYS A 54 10.71 5.11 -5.60
C LYS A 54 12.09 5.71 -5.84
N ASN A 55 13.06 4.89 -6.27
CA ASN A 55 14.42 5.36 -6.54
C ASN A 55 14.49 6.34 -7.73
N ARG A 56 13.65 6.15 -8.76
CA ARG A 56 13.58 7.08 -9.91
C ARG A 56 12.97 8.42 -9.51
N LEU A 57 11.83 8.37 -8.80
CA LEU A 57 11.15 9.56 -8.28
C LEU A 57 12.07 10.41 -7.38
N LEU A 58 12.86 9.78 -6.50
CA LEU A 58 13.84 10.50 -5.69
C LEU A 58 14.92 11.19 -6.52
N LYS A 59 15.41 10.53 -7.59
CA LYS A 59 16.40 11.13 -8.50
C LYS A 59 15.82 12.32 -9.28
N GLU A 60 14.52 12.30 -9.53
CA GLU A 60 13.77 13.38 -10.20
C GLU A 60 13.40 14.52 -9.22
N GLY A 61 13.72 14.41 -7.93
CA GLY A 61 13.42 15.43 -6.92
C GLY A 61 11.99 15.37 -6.37
N ASN A 62 11.28 14.24 -6.54
CA ASN A 62 9.92 14.08 -6.05
C ASN A 62 9.89 13.93 -4.52
N GLU A 63 9.26 14.89 -3.84
CA GLU A 63 9.15 14.96 -2.37
C GLU A 63 8.14 13.96 -1.78
N THR A 64 7.19 13.46 -2.57
CA THR A 64 6.13 12.55 -2.10
C THR A 64 6.71 11.21 -1.61
N VAL A 65 7.90 10.84 -2.10
CA VAL A 65 8.62 9.64 -1.65
C VAL A 65 9.08 9.74 -0.19
N THR A 66 9.44 10.94 0.26
CA THR A 66 9.97 11.18 1.61
C THR A 66 8.92 10.94 2.69
N ASN A 67 7.64 11.19 2.37
CA ASN A 67 6.52 11.04 3.30
C ASN A 67 5.88 9.64 3.29
N CYS A 68 6.30 8.75 2.38
CA CYS A 68 5.82 7.37 2.33
C CYS A 68 6.58 6.48 3.34
N ASN A 69 6.35 6.71 4.63
CA ASN A 69 6.85 5.83 5.68
C ASN A 69 6.09 4.49 5.69
N ARG A 70 6.80 3.40 6.03
CA ARG A 70 6.19 2.07 6.11
C ARG A 70 5.27 2.01 7.33
N LEU A 71 3.97 1.90 7.09
CA LEU A 71 2.99 1.59 8.11
C LEU A 71 2.98 0.08 8.38
N LYS A 72 2.75 -0.31 9.64
CA LYS A 72 2.58 -1.71 10.03
C LYS A 72 1.20 -2.20 9.60
N MET A 73 1.10 -2.60 8.35
CA MET A 73 -0.10 -3.23 7.80
C MET A 73 -0.03 -4.75 7.97
N GLU A 74 -1.19 -5.37 8.17
CA GLU A 74 -1.30 -6.83 8.18
C GLU A 74 -0.99 -7.38 6.77
N ALA A 75 -0.13 -8.39 6.70
CA ALA A 75 0.14 -9.09 5.45
C ALA A 75 -1.02 -10.02 5.06
N GLU A 76 -1.06 -10.45 3.80
CA GLU A 76 -2.11 -11.37 3.31
C GLU A 76 -2.15 -12.71 4.07
N ASP A 77 -1.04 -13.10 4.70
CA ASP A 77 -0.91 -14.30 5.53
C ASP A 77 -1.30 -14.07 7.01
N GLY A 78 -1.86 -12.91 7.34
CA GLY A 78 -2.29 -12.53 8.70
C GLY A 78 -1.13 -12.14 9.63
N LYS A 79 0.12 -12.10 9.14
CA LYS A 79 1.25 -11.67 9.97
C LYS A 79 1.41 -10.16 9.95
N LYS A 80 1.52 -9.55 11.13
CA LYS A 80 1.99 -8.17 11.28
C LYS A 80 3.51 -8.15 11.11
N VAL A 81 3.99 -7.65 9.97
CA VAL A 81 5.42 -7.51 9.69
C VAL A 81 5.92 -6.12 10.12
N ASN A 82 7.02 -6.10 10.89
CA ASN A 82 7.73 -4.87 11.28
C ASN A 82 8.48 -4.24 10.09
#